data_AF-A0A5E3WX34-F1
#
_entry.id   AF-A0A5E3WX34-F1
#
_cell.length_a   1.000
_cell.length_b   1.000
_cell.length_c   1.000
_cell.angle_alpha   90.00
_cell.angle_beta   90.00
_cell.angle_gamma   90.00
#
_symmetry.space_group_name_H-M   'P 1'
#
loop_
_entity.id
_entity.type
_entity.pdbx_description
1 polymer ?
#
loop_
_entity_poly.entity_id
_entity_poly.type
_entity_poly.pdbx_seq_one_letter_code
_entity_poly.pdbx_strand_id
1 'polypeptide(L)'
;MGEPEEIDVSGLFGTLVPFKNGKLIRRWATLLKKEHFFYSLGTYKDCDIRIRGYRSVEPYHCRLRYDTGSGVVMIQDCSSVTGTWVNGVAVSLPDGAYLQHNDKIALGPPLLPTSRSASSASRPA
;
A
#
# COMPACT_ATOMS: atom_id res chain seq x y z
N MET A 1 21.30 27.36 14.78
CA MET A 1 20.00 27.00 15.36
C MET A 1 19.06 26.95 14.18
N GLY A 2 18.78 25.75 13.65
CA GLY A 2 17.87 25.62 12.51
C GLY A 2 16.46 25.68 13.03
N GLU A 3 15.68 26.66 12.59
CA GLU A 3 14.23 26.69 12.80
C GLU A 3 13.66 25.33 12.36
N PRO A 4 12.71 24.74 13.12
CA PRO A 4 12.04 23.55 12.65
C PRO A 4 11.34 23.90 11.33
N GLU A 5 11.66 23.19 10.25
CA GLU A 5 10.88 23.29 9.01
C GLU A 5 9.42 22.98 9.37
N GLU A 6 8.58 24.02 9.39
CA GLU A 6 7.14 23.87 9.48
C GLU A 6 6.71 23.06 8.27
N ILE A 7 6.32 21.81 8.50
CA ILE A 7 5.74 20.98 7.45
C ILE A 7 4.41 21.62 7.10
N ASP A 8 4.33 22.29 5.95
CA ASP A 8 3.08 22.83 5.42
C ASP A 8 2.12 21.66 5.11
N VAL A 9 1.29 21.35 6.09
CA VAL A 9 0.27 20.29 6.01
C VAL A 9 -0.91 20.70 5.11
N SER A 10 -1.06 21.98 4.78
CA SER A 10 -2.18 22.45 3.96
C SER A 10 -2.12 21.91 2.52
N GLY A 11 -0.90 21.70 2.02
CA GLY A 11 -0.60 21.12 0.71
C GLY A 11 -0.69 19.60 0.64
N LEU A 12 -0.95 18.90 1.76
CA LEU A 12 -1.00 17.44 1.80
C LEU A 12 -2.43 16.91 1.69
N PHE A 13 -2.61 15.78 1.00
CA PHE A 13 -3.88 15.02 1.03
C PHE A 13 -3.77 13.73 1.86
N GLY A 14 -2.55 13.32 2.21
CA GLY A 14 -2.38 12.11 3.00
C GLY A 14 -0.94 11.83 3.39
N THR A 15 -0.77 10.76 4.17
CA THR A 15 0.52 10.21 4.51
C THR A 15 0.45 8.69 4.41
N LEU A 16 1.37 8.10 3.67
CA LEU A 16 1.54 6.66 3.65
C LEU A 16 2.56 6.25 4.69
N VAL A 17 2.14 5.34 5.57
CA VAL A 17 3.01 4.78 6.60
C VAL A 17 3.18 3.30 6.30
N PRO A 18 4.39 2.83 5.95
CA PRO A 18 4.61 1.42 5.68
C PRO A 18 4.48 0.63 6.98
N PHE A 19 3.95 -0.58 6.88
CA PHE A 19 3.81 -1.51 7.98
C PHE A 19 4.09 -2.94 7.51
N LYS A 20 4.48 -3.81 8.44
CA LYS A 20 4.74 -5.23 8.20
C LYS A 20 4.23 -6.04 9.37
N ASN A 21 3.48 -7.10 9.07
CA ASN A 21 2.92 -8.01 10.09
C ASN A 21 2.15 -7.25 11.19
N GLY A 22 1.36 -6.24 10.79
CA GLY A 22 0.60 -5.38 11.71
C GLY A 22 1.43 -4.36 12.50
N LYS A 23 2.76 -4.33 12.34
CA LYS A 23 3.65 -3.37 13.00
C LYS A 23 4.06 -2.26 12.04
N LEU A 24 3.88 -1.01 12.45
CA LEU A 24 4.33 0.15 11.67
C LEU A 24 5.85 0.12 11.52
N ILE A 25 6.32 0.28 10.29
CA ILE A 25 7.73 0.53 9.98
C ILE A 25 7.86 2.05 9.80
N ARG A 26 8.04 2.79 10.89
CA ARG A 26 8.14 4.26 10.84
C ARG A 26 9.44 4.80 10.20
N ARG A 27 10.20 3.95 9.51
CA ARG A 27 11.51 4.31 8.95
C ARG A 27 11.39 5.37 7.84
N TRP A 28 10.25 5.41 7.15
CA TRP A 28 9.97 6.41 6.13
C TRP A 28 8.44 6.51 5.97
N ALA A 29 7.86 7.62 6.40
CA ALA A 29 6.49 7.97 6.02
C ALA A 29 6.56 8.84 4.77
N THR A 30 5.71 8.57 3.79
CA THR A 30 5.66 9.37 2.55
C THR A 30 4.51 10.35 2.63
N LEU A 31 4.83 11.64 2.57
CA LEU A 31 3.87 12.72 2.49
C LEU A 31 3.30 12.80 1.07
N LEU A 32 1.99 12.75 0.94
CA LEU A 32 1.30 12.83 -0.34
C LEU A 32 0.75 14.24 -0.53
N LYS A 33 1.25 14.92 -1.56
CA LYS A 33 0.97 16.33 -1.85
C LYS A 33 -0.15 16.47 -2.87
N LYS A 34 -1.02 17.45 -2.68
CA LYS A 34 -2.15 17.78 -3.57
C LYS A 34 -1.71 18.20 -4.97
N GLU A 35 -0.50 18.76 -5.09
CA GLU A 35 0.13 19.12 -6.38
C GLU A 35 0.47 17.90 -7.25
N HIS A 36 0.63 16.72 -6.64
CA HIS A 36 0.92 15.48 -7.34
C HIS A 36 -0.36 14.67 -7.52
N PHE A 37 -0.87 14.66 -8.75
CA PHE A 37 -2.08 13.92 -9.11
C PHE A 37 -1.90 12.40 -9.06
N PHE A 38 -0.66 11.91 -9.17
CA PHE A 38 -0.36 10.49 -9.25
C PHE A 38 0.89 10.15 -8.44
N TYR A 39 0.86 8.99 -7.79
CA TYR A 39 2.03 8.36 -7.18
C TYR A 39 2.12 6.91 -7.62
N SER A 40 3.27 6.52 -8.14
CA SER A 40 3.59 5.15 -8.54
C SER A 40 4.30 4.40 -7.42
N LEU A 41 3.87 3.17 -7.17
CA LEU A 41 4.42 2.29 -6.14
C LEU A 41 4.95 1.02 -6.79
N GLY A 42 6.19 0.66 -6.48
CA GLY A 42 6.79 -0.55 -7.03
C GLY A 42 8.29 -0.69 -6.73
N THR A 43 8.93 -1.68 -7.33
CA THR A 43 10.37 -1.96 -7.07
C THR A 43 11.33 -1.12 -7.89
N TYR A 44 10.85 -0.55 -9.00
CA TYR A 44 11.67 0.23 -9.92
C TYR A 44 12.13 1.56 -9.34
N LYS A 45 13.19 2.11 -9.94
CA LYS A 45 13.90 3.29 -9.42
C LYS A 45 13.19 4.61 -9.70
N ASP A 46 12.29 4.61 -10.67
CA ASP A 46 11.50 5.75 -11.13
C ASP A 46 10.11 5.79 -10.49
N CYS A 47 9.75 4.80 -9.66
CA CYS A 47 8.56 4.89 -8.83
C CYS A 47 8.73 6.00 -7.79
N ASP A 48 7.69 6.80 -7.61
CA ASP A 48 7.63 7.84 -6.57
C ASP A 48 7.84 7.23 -5.18
N ILE A 49 7.27 6.03 -4.98
CA ILE A 49 7.42 5.26 -3.75
C ILE A 49 8.05 3.91 -4.10
N ARG A 50 9.34 3.82 -3.80
CA ARG A 50 10.12 2.63 -4.09
C ARG A 50 10.09 1.62 -2.95
N ILE A 51 9.66 0.41 -3.27
CA ILE A 51 9.53 -0.70 -2.33
C ILE A 51 10.60 -1.74 -2.64
N ARG A 52 11.43 -2.08 -1.64
CA ARG A 52 12.57 -2.99 -1.82
C ARG A 52 12.48 -4.19 -0.89
N GLY A 53 13.06 -5.30 -1.32
CA GLY A 53 13.21 -6.51 -0.49
C GLY A 53 11.99 -7.43 -0.49
N TYR A 54 11.03 -7.22 -1.40
CA TYR A 54 9.82 -8.04 -1.52
C TYR A 54 9.70 -8.57 -2.95
N ARG A 55 9.76 -9.90 -3.11
CA ARG A 55 9.64 -10.56 -4.42
C ARG A 55 8.23 -10.51 -5.00
N SER A 56 7.22 -10.32 -4.16
CA SER A 56 5.82 -10.20 -4.57
C SER A 56 5.46 -8.80 -5.07
N VAL A 57 6.38 -7.85 -5.04
CA VAL A 57 6.12 -6.48 -5.49
C VAL A 57 6.71 -6.32 -6.89
N GLU A 58 5.88 -5.87 -7.82
CA GLU A 58 6.23 -5.73 -9.23
C GLU A 58 6.93 -4.38 -9.49
N PRO A 59 7.58 -4.19 -10.66
CA PRO A 59 8.21 -2.93 -11.05
C PRO A 59 7.34 -1.69 -10.86
N TYR A 60 6.11 -1.72 -11.39
CA TYR A 60 5.07 -0.71 -11.21
C TYR A 60 3.82 -1.43 -10.75
N HIS A 61 3.76 -1.69 -9.45
CA HIS A 61 2.78 -2.62 -8.90
C HIS A 61 1.40 -1.99 -8.75
N CYS A 62 1.34 -0.74 -8.27
CA CYS A 62 0.09 0.00 -8.22
C CYS A 62 0.32 1.51 -8.34
N ARG A 63 -0.77 2.23 -8.55
CA ARG A 63 -0.77 3.69 -8.66
C ARG A 63 -1.83 4.28 -7.75
N LEU A 64 -1.47 5.32 -7.01
CA LEU A 64 -2.41 6.20 -6.35
C LEU A 64 -2.73 7.38 -7.26
N ARG A 65 -3.99 7.80 -7.27
CA ARG A 65 -4.48 8.98 -7.95
C ARG A 65 -5.24 9.85 -6.95
N TYR A 66 -4.91 11.13 -6.93
CA TYR A 66 -5.67 12.14 -6.20
C TYR A 66 -6.46 13.00 -7.18
N ASP A 67 -7.75 13.13 -6.95
CA ASP A 67 -8.62 14.05 -7.68
C ASP A 67 -8.74 15.35 -6.88
N THR A 68 -8.16 16.43 -7.40
CA THR A 68 -8.19 17.76 -6.77
C THR A 68 -9.58 18.39 -6.76
N GLY A 69 -10.47 18.00 -7.68
CA GLY A 69 -11.82 18.54 -7.78
C GLY A 69 -12.78 17.93 -6.75
N SER A 70 -12.66 16.62 -6.51
CA SER A 70 -13.50 15.91 -5.53
C SER A 70 -12.83 15.68 -4.17
N GLY A 71 -11.50 15.83 -4.09
CA GLY A 71 -10.71 15.49 -2.90
C GLY A 71 -10.57 13.98 -2.68
N VAL A 72 -10.97 13.16 -3.65
CA VAL A 72 -11.00 11.70 -3.54
C VAL A 72 -9.66 11.10 -3.92
N VAL A 73 -9.25 10.05 -3.18
CA VAL A 73 -8.08 9.23 -3.49
C VAL A 73 -8.52 7.88 -4.02
N MET A 74 -7.92 7.44 -5.11
CA MET A 74 -8.11 6.12 -5.69
C MET A 74 -6.79 5.37 -5.76
N ILE A 75 -6.84 4.05 -5.59
CA ILE A 75 -5.77 3.14 -5.92
C ILE A 75 -6.15 2.30 -7.13
N GLN A 76 -5.20 2.14 -8.05
CA GLN A 76 -5.32 1.28 -9.20
C GLN A 76 -4.25 0.21 -9.14
N ASP A 77 -4.68 -1.05 -9.24
CA ASP A 77 -3.76 -2.16 -9.42
C ASP A 77 -3.15 -2.10 -10.83
N CYS A 78 -1.83 -2.27 -10.92
CA CYS A 78 -1.09 -2.35 -12.18
C CYS A 78 -0.29 -3.65 -12.27
N SER A 79 -0.42 -4.51 -11.25
CA SER A 79 0.27 -5.77 -11.18
C SER A 79 -0.36 -6.78 -12.13
N SER A 80 0.46 -7.70 -12.61
CA SER A 80 0.06 -8.74 -13.55
C SER A 80 -0.15 -10.09 -12.89
N VAL A 81 0.52 -10.32 -11.76
CA VAL A 81 0.55 -11.62 -11.09
C VAL A 81 0.02 -11.51 -9.68
N THR A 82 0.47 -10.49 -8.98
CA THR A 82 0.44 -10.50 -7.52
C THR A 82 -0.74 -9.78 -6.94
N GLY A 83 -1.40 -8.85 -7.63
CA GLY A 83 -2.58 -8.12 -7.19
C GLY A 83 -2.30 -6.97 -6.22
N THR A 84 -3.28 -6.07 -6.07
CA THR A 84 -3.33 -5.08 -4.98
C THR A 84 -4.57 -5.30 -4.12
N TRP A 85 -4.47 -5.14 -2.80
CA TRP A 85 -5.60 -5.28 -1.86
C TRP A 85 -5.78 -4.04 -1.02
N VAL A 86 -7.04 -3.70 -0.75
CA VAL A 86 -7.45 -2.68 0.23
C VAL A 86 -8.25 -3.37 1.32
N ASN A 87 -7.79 -3.27 2.57
CA ASN A 87 -8.43 -3.89 3.74
C ASN A 87 -8.68 -5.41 3.58
N GLY A 88 -7.81 -6.11 2.84
CA GLY A 88 -7.92 -7.54 2.57
C GLY A 88 -8.85 -7.91 1.41
N VAL A 89 -9.49 -6.94 0.76
CA VAL A 89 -10.30 -7.11 -0.45
C VAL A 89 -9.45 -6.78 -1.67
N ALA A 90 -9.46 -7.65 -2.69
CA ALA A 90 -8.71 -7.42 -3.91
C ALA A 90 -9.28 -6.22 -4.67
N VAL A 91 -8.40 -5.34 -5.15
CA VAL A 91 -8.77 -4.22 -6.01
C VAL A 91 -9.22 -4.79 -7.36
N SER A 92 -10.39 -4.35 -7.83
CA SER A 92 -10.92 -4.80 -9.12
C SER A 92 -10.22 -4.10 -10.27
N LEU A 93 -9.80 -4.86 -11.28
CA LEU A 93 -9.28 -4.32 -12.52
C LEU A 93 -10.42 -4.16 -13.54
N PRO A 94 -10.46 -3.06 -14.32
CA PRO A 94 -9.54 -1.92 -14.35
C PRO A 94 -9.93 -0.75 -13.40
N ASP A 95 -11.07 -0.86 -12.72
CA ASP A 95 -11.76 0.27 -12.08
C ASP A 95 -11.04 0.85 -10.84
N GLY A 96 -10.20 0.04 -10.18
CA GLY A 96 -9.51 0.45 -8.97
C GLY A 96 -10.39 0.41 -7.71
N ALA A 97 -9.94 1.07 -6.65
CA ALA A 97 -10.67 1.20 -5.40
C ALA A 97 -10.51 2.60 -4.81
N TYR A 98 -11.59 3.15 -4.25
CA TYR A 98 -11.54 4.39 -3.47
C TYR A 98 -10.90 4.14 -2.12
N LEU A 99 -10.01 5.03 -1.70
CA LEU A 99 -9.36 4.96 -0.40
C LEU A 99 -10.00 5.94 0.57
N GLN A 100 -10.15 5.46 1.80
CA GLN A 100 -10.55 6.24 2.96
C GLN A 100 -9.37 6.39 3.93
N HIS A 101 -9.52 7.32 4.86
CA HIS A 101 -8.55 7.49 5.92
C HIS A 101 -8.39 6.19 6.72
N ASN A 102 -7.14 5.80 6.99
CA ASN A 102 -6.73 4.55 7.67
C ASN A 102 -6.92 3.24 6.88
N ASP A 103 -7.22 3.30 5.60
CA ASP A 103 -7.22 2.11 4.75
C ASP A 103 -5.83 1.47 4.67
N LYS A 104 -5.83 0.14 4.66
CA LYS A 104 -4.62 -0.68 4.58
C LYS A 104 -4.45 -1.23 3.18
N ILE A 105 -3.38 -0.82 2.52
CA ILE A 105 -3.01 -1.32 1.20
C ILE A 105 -2.00 -2.45 1.36
N ALA A 106 -2.25 -3.58 0.69
CA ALA A 106 -1.30 -4.68 0.56
C ALA A 106 -0.94 -4.91 -0.91
N LEU A 107 0.34 -5.19 -1.15
CA LEU A 107 0.93 -5.39 -2.49
C LEU A 107 1.33 -6.86 -2.62
N GLY A 108 0.40 -7.68 -3.08
CA GLY A 108 0.44 -9.13 -2.92
C GLY A 108 -0.63 -9.64 -1.94
N PRO A 109 -1.04 -10.91 -2.09
CA PRO A 109 -2.16 -11.46 -1.36
C PRO A 109 -1.90 -11.39 0.15
N PRO A 110 -2.94 -11.10 0.96
CA PRO A 110 -2.78 -11.11 2.40
C PRO A 110 -2.28 -12.49 2.82
N LEU A 111 -1.33 -12.52 3.75
CA LEU A 111 -0.90 -13.77 4.38
C LEU A 111 -2.12 -14.40 5.03
N LEU A 112 -2.71 -15.40 4.38
CA LEU A 112 -3.66 -16.27 5.05
C LEU A 112 -2.91 -16.88 6.24
N PRO A 113 -3.50 -16.94 7.44
CA PRO A 113 -2.93 -17.77 8.49
C PRO A 113 -2.83 -19.17 7.88
N THR A 114 -1.61 -19.66 7.68
CA THR A 114 -1.42 -21.04 7.27
C THR A 114 -2.13 -21.86 8.33
N SER A 115 -3.21 -22.52 7.95
CA SER A 115 -3.82 -23.49 8.85
C SER A 115 -2.70 -24.47 9.15
N ARG A 116 -2.18 -24.45 10.38
CA ARG A 116 -1.53 -25.63 10.91
C ARG A 116 -2.58 -26.71 10.71
N SER A 117 -2.31 -27.63 9.78
CA SER A 117 -2.96 -28.92 9.81
C SER A 117 -2.64 -29.48 11.18
N ALA A 118 -3.58 -29.34 12.11
CA ALA A 118 -3.65 -30.19 13.27
C ALA A 118 -4.04 -31.56 12.71
N SER A 119 -3.07 -32.29 12.18
CA SER A 119 -3.18 -33.73 11.96
C SER A 119 -3.12 -34.38 13.34
N SER A 120 -4.20 -34.24 14.10
CA SER A 120 -4.54 -35.18 15.16
C SER A 120 -5.23 -36.37 14.49
N ALA A 121 -4.45 -37.36 14.06
CA ALA A 121 -4.97 -38.70 13.82
C ALA A 121 -4.25 -39.64 14.79
N SER A 122 -4.96 -39.91 15.88
CA SER A 122 -4.67 -40.90 16.90
C SER A 122 -4.41 -42.28 16.29
N ARG A 123 -3.39 -42.97 16.81
CA ARG A 123 -3.30 -44.44 16.79
C ARG A 123 -4.55 -45.04 17.45
N PRO A 124 -5.09 -46.13 16.90
CA PRO A 124 -5.55 -47.23 17.73
C PRO A 124 -4.68 -48.48 17.50
N ALA A 125 -4.69 -49.34 18.51
CA ALA A 125 -3.89 -50.54 18.67
C ALA A 125 -4.35 -51.70 17.77
#